data_AF-A0A1R4GKK0-F1
#
_entry.id   AF-A0A1R4GKK0-F1
#
_cell.length_a   1.000
_cell.length_b   1.000
_cell.length_c   1.000
_cell.angle_alpha   90.00
_cell.angle_beta   90.00
_cell.angle_gamma   90.00
#
_symmetry.space_group_name_H-M   'P 1'
#
loop_
_entity.id
_entity.type
_entity.pdbx_description
1 polymer ?
#
loop_
_entity_poly.entity_id
_entity_poly.type
_entity_poly.pdbx_seq_one_letter_code
_entity_poly.pdbx_strand_id
1 'polypeptide(L)'
;MQTQKVQTQKTSYQQPLKNLLPAFALPIAVASTILLAGCNEQTDSNGNTQPEVVETSEQSTISDVDTSGSTDTENVDTGEMVSTRDQPLSIDWSRIDSGQKPIAPEEFNYPFELDGESVKSQAKFSDITPEQAQHTLTVGMASNEPLEKLLDQLGDSYLSHKFSESEAKLIVYTTPNVKPSQHDYVIAHEFARGLTLPIEIIPQPKAEDVKSTQPATK
;
A
#
# COMPACT_ATOMS: atom_id res chain seq x y z
N MET A 1 -18.32 57.63 -42.10
CA MET A 1 -17.28 58.52 -41.57
C MET A 1 -16.69 57.88 -40.31
N GLN A 2 -15.37 57.64 -40.36
CA GLN A 2 -14.40 57.50 -39.27
C GLN A 2 -14.63 56.51 -38.12
N THR A 3 -13.97 55.37 -38.29
CA THR A 3 -13.32 54.52 -37.28
C THR A 3 -12.44 55.30 -36.29
N GLN A 4 -12.47 54.93 -35.00
CA GLN A 4 -11.33 55.14 -34.09
C GLN A 4 -10.79 53.79 -33.60
N LYS A 5 -9.57 53.50 -34.03
CA LYS A 5 -8.66 52.50 -33.48
C LYS A 5 -8.04 53.10 -32.22
N VAL A 6 -8.00 52.36 -31.13
CA VAL A 6 -7.11 52.66 -29.99
C VAL A 6 -5.88 51.77 -30.12
N GLN A 7 -4.74 52.43 -30.29
CA GLN A 7 -3.40 51.86 -30.39
C GLN A 7 -2.80 51.64 -28.99
N THR A 8 -2.31 50.41 -28.77
CA THR A 8 -1.04 50.01 -28.13
C THR A 8 -0.33 50.97 -27.17
N GLN A 9 0.00 50.45 -25.97
CA GLN A 9 1.37 50.54 -25.44
C GLN A 9 1.79 49.20 -24.82
N LYS A 10 2.84 48.60 -25.40
CA LYS A 10 3.63 47.50 -24.85
C LYS A 10 4.69 48.10 -23.94
N THR A 11 4.71 47.75 -22.66
CA THR A 11 5.87 48.00 -21.79
C THR A 11 6.74 46.76 -21.75
N SER A 12 7.78 46.81 -22.57
CA SER A 12 8.96 45.96 -22.56
C SER A 12 9.84 46.32 -21.36
N TYR A 13 10.09 45.37 -20.46
CA TYR A 13 11.19 45.48 -19.51
C TYR A 13 12.30 44.52 -19.96
N GLN A 14 13.27 45.07 -20.70
CA GLN A 14 14.57 44.44 -20.92
C GLN A 14 15.46 44.75 -19.71
N GLN A 15 16.11 43.73 -19.15
CA GLN A 15 17.30 43.88 -18.33
C GLN A 15 18.51 43.28 -19.06
N PRO A 16 19.71 43.86 -18.86
CA PRO A 16 20.83 43.64 -19.77
C PRO A 16 21.65 42.38 -19.49
N LEU A 17 22.00 41.68 -20.56
CA LEU A 17 23.12 40.75 -20.65
C LEU A 17 24.44 41.46 -20.31
N LYS A 18 25.23 40.85 -19.42
CA LYS A 18 26.70 40.96 -19.46
C LYS A 18 27.32 39.58 -19.29
N ASN A 19 27.95 39.14 -20.37
CA ASN A 19 28.79 37.96 -20.50
C ASN A 19 29.98 38.01 -19.55
N LEU A 20 30.33 36.85 -18.97
CA LEU A 20 31.72 36.48 -18.67
C LEU A 20 31.80 34.97 -18.39
N LEU A 21 32.16 34.23 -19.43
CA LEU A 21 32.91 32.97 -19.31
C LEU A 21 34.39 33.32 -19.50
N PRO A 22 35.31 32.59 -18.86
CA PRO A 22 35.99 31.57 -19.65
C PRO A 22 36.11 30.22 -18.95
N ALA A 23 36.31 29.23 -19.81
CA ALA A 23 36.50 27.83 -19.55
C ALA A 23 37.63 27.51 -18.56
N PHE A 24 37.40 26.50 -17.72
CA PHE A 24 38.43 25.55 -17.34
C PHE A 24 37.90 24.14 -17.59
N ALA A 25 38.74 23.35 -18.23
CA ALA A 25 38.44 22.03 -18.73
C ALA A 25 39.06 20.95 -17.82
N LEU A 26 38.46 19.76 -17.94
CA LEU A 26 38.99 18.41 -17.69
C LEU A 26 38.95 17.80 -16.26
N PRO A 27 38.89 16.45 -16.20
CA PRO A 27 38.06 15.67 -15.29
C PRO A 27 38.88 14.94 -14.23
N ILE A 28 38.20 14.46 -13.18
CA ILE A 28 38.73 13.38 -12.33
C ILE A 28 37.67 12.29 -12.28
N ALA A 29 37.90 11.23 -13.06
CA ALA A 29 37.30 9.94 -12.85
C ALA A 29 37.93 9.33 -11.59
N VAL A 30 37.12 9.05 -10.57
CA VAL A 30 37.48 8.10 -9.51
C VAL A 30 36.55 6.91 -9.67
N ALA A 31 37.04 5.89 -10.37
CA ALA A 31 36.52 4.55 -10.26
C ALA A 31 36.90 4.02 -8.87
N SER A 32 35.91 3.66 -8.06
CA SER A 32 36.11 2.85 -6.86
C SER A 32 35.18 1.65 -6.95
N THR A 33 35.68 0.64 -7.65
CA THR A 33 35.20 -0.74 -7.57
C THR A 33 35.55 -1.29 -6.18
N ILE A 34 34.54 -1.56 -5.35
CA ILE A 34 34.72 -2.42 -4.18
C ILE A 34 34.44 -3.84 -4.65
N LEU A 35 35.48 -4.66 -4.57
CA LEU A 35 35.53 -6.07 -4.95
C LEU A 35 34.65 -6.90 -4.01
N LEU A 36 33.85 -7.81 -4.58
CA LEU A 36 33.30 -8.96 -3.87
C LEU A 36 34.46 -9.88 -3.47
N ALA A 37 34.68 -10.05 -2.18
CA ALA A 37 35.44 -11.16 -1.63
C ALA A 37 34.45 -12.17 -1.02
N GLY A 38 34.02 -13.12 -1.83
CA GLY A 38 33.50 -14.39 -1.34
C GLY A 38 34.69 -15.31 -1.07
N CYS A 39 34.82 -15.76 0.18
CA CYS A 39 35.66 -16.88 0.56
C CYS A 39 34.83 -17.77 1.49
N ASN A 40 34.41 -18.94 1.02
CA ASN A 40 34.56 -20.14 1.84
C ASN A 40 34.96 -21.30 0.94
N GLU A 41 35.91 -22.07 1.45
CA GLU A 41 36.86 -22.90 0.76
C GLU A 41 36.27 -24.06 -0.04
N GLN A 42 36.83 -24.28 -1.23
CA GLN A 42 36.78 -25.54 -1.95
C GLN A 42 38.16 -26.19 -1.80
N THR A 43 38.21 -27.36 -1.17
CA THR A 43 39.39 -28.22 -1.16
C THR A 43 39.34 -29.17 -2.35
N ASP A 44 40.50 -29.35 -2.97
CA ASP A 44 40.77 -29.97 -4.26
C ASP A 44 40.43 -31.48 -4.36
N SER A 45 39.96 -31.92 -5.54
CA SER A 45 40.77 -32.69 -6.51
C SER A 45 39.94 -33.59 -7.46
N ASN A 46 40.10 -33.30 -8.75
CA ASN A 46 40.22 -34.20 -9.92
C ASN A 46 39.40 -35.50 -10.05
N GLY A 47 38.73 -35.65 -11.20
CA GLY A 47 38.52 -36.97 -11.82
C GLY A 47 37.29 -37.09 -12.73
N ASN A 48 37.47 -36.87 -14.03
CA ASN A 48 36.51 -37.17 -15.08
C ASN A 48 36.42 -38.70 -15.32
N THR A 49 35.30 -39.36 -14.97
CA THR A 49 34.69 -40.48 -15.76
C THR A 49 33.35 -40.94 -15.15
N GLN A 50 32.29 -40.97 -15.96
CA GLN A 50 31.14 -41.87 -15.83
C GLN A 50 31.50 -43.19 -16.55
N PRO A 51 30.76 -44.33 -16.48
CA PRO A 51 29.65 -44.74 -15.60
C PRO A 51 29.86 -46.13 -14.95
N GLU A 52 29.21 -46.45 -13.82
CA GLU A 52 28.82 -47.84 -13.52
C GLU A 52 27.62 -47.92 -12.57
N VAL A 53 26.75 -48.87 -12.86
CA VAL A 53 25.47 -49.18 -12.22
C VAL A 53 25.74 -50.18 -11.09
N VAL A 54 25.29 -49.92 -9.85
CA VAL A 54 24.96 -51.01 -8.91
C VAL A 54 23.73 -50.62 -8.07
N GLU A 55 22.74 -51.47 -8.22
CA GLU A 55 21.49 -51.62 -7.48
C GLU A 55 21.74 -51.96 -6.00
N THR A 56 21.02 -51.33 -5.07
CA THR A 56 20.60 -51.97 -3.81
C THR A 56 19.34 -51.29 -3.29
N SER A 57 18.28 -52.08 -3.30
CA SER A 57 16.97 -51.86 -2.74
C SER A 57 17.02 -51.81 -1.21
N GLU A 58 16.40 -50.81 -0.59
CA GLU A 58 15.73 -50.99 0.70
C GLU A 58 14.37 -50.26 0.68
N GLN A 59 13.34 -51.09 0.75
CA GLN A 59 11.93 -50.76 0.83
C GLN A 59 11.58 -50.39 2.27
N SER A 60 10.81 -49.31 2.48
CA SER A 60 9.96 -49.18 3.68
C SER A 60 8.70 -48.38 3.37
N THR A 61 7.65 -49.16 3.09
CA THR A 61 6.30 -49.06 3.68
C THR A 61 5.57 -47.72 3.63
N ILE A 62 4.70 -47.61 2.64
CA ILE A 62 3.50 -46.78 2.59
C ILE A 62 2.37 -47.51 3.32
N SER A 63 1.70 -46.84 4.25
CA SER A 63 0.36 -47.21 4.72
C SER A 63 -0.40 -45.94 5.10
N ASP A 64 -1.67 -46.00 4.74
CA ASP A 64 -2.67 -44.95 4.51
C ASP A 64 -3.04 -44.08 5.73
N VAL A 65 -3.51 -42.86 5.47
CA VAL A 65 -4.64 -42.29 6.22
C VAL A 65 -5.57 -41.50 5.27
N ASP A 66 -6.83 -41.88 5.40
CA ASP A 66 -8.05 -41.47 4.73
C ASP A 66 -8.28 -39.98 4.47
N THR A 67 -8.90 -39.76 3.30
CA THR A 67 -9.76 -38.62 3.02
C THR A 67 -10.93 -38.61 3.99
N SER A 68 -11.04 -37.56 4.80
CA SER A 68 -12.30 -37.16 5.42
C SER A 68 -12.42 -35.65 5.32
N GLY A 69 -13.45 -35.22 4.58
CA GLY A 69 -13.82 -33.81 4.48
C GLY A 69 -14.13 -33.27 5.87
N SER A 70 -13.38 -32.24 6.26
CA SER A 70 -13.80 -31.34 7.33
C SER A 70 -14.32 -30.08 6.67
N THR A 71 -15.64 -29.91 6.75
CA THR A 71 -16.24 -28.58 6.75
C THR A 71 -15.72 -27.88 8.00
N ASP A 72 -14.61 -27.17 7.85
CA ASP A 72 -14.14 -26.22 8.86
C ASP A 72 -15.11 -25.04 8.89
N THR A 73 -16.15 -25.21 9.70
CA THR A 73 -16.81 -24.07 10.32
C THR A 73 -15.78 -23.48 11.27
N GLU A 74 -15.06 -22.45 10.82
CA GLU A 74 -14.32 -21.55 11.70
C GLU A 74 -15.32 -21.03 12.75
N ASN A 75 -15.31 -21.68 13.90
CA ASN A 75 -15.95 -21.19 15.09
C ASN A 75 -15.07 -20.02 15.55
N VAL A 76 -15.38 -18.82 15.05
CA VAL A 76 -14.80 -17.57 15.54
C VAL A 76 -15.11 -17.51 17.03
N ASP A 77 -14.09 -17.79 17.84
CA ASP A 77 -14.12 -17.54 19.27
C ASP A 77 -14.46 -16.06 19.46
N THR A 78 -15.71 -15.78 19.79
CA THR A 78 -16.22 -14.45 20.09
C THR A 78 -15.83 -14.10 21.53
N GLY A 79 -14.54 -14.25 21.82
CA GLY A 79 -13.91 -13.70 22.99
C GLY A 79 -14.32 -12.24 23.11
N GLU A 80 -14.67 -11.83 24.33
CA GLU A 80 -15.09 -10.46 24.63
C GLU A 80 -14.08 -9.48 24.01
N MET A 81 -14.53 -8.66 23.06
CA MET A 81 -13.68 -7.66 22.38
C MET A 81 -13.36 -6.53 23.37
N VAL A 82 -12.43 -6.79 24.29
CA VAL A 82 -12.06 -5.90 25.40
C VAL A 82 -10.73 -5.27 25.09
N SER A 83 -10.71 -3.95 24.92
CA SER A 83 -9.47 -3.19 25.06
C SER A 83 -9.13 -3.07 26.54
N THR A 84 -7.85 -3.15 26.86
CA THR A 84 -7.31 -2.97 28.21
C THR A 84 -7.29 -1.50 28.67
N ARG A 85 -7.77 -0.56 27.83
CA ARG A 85 -7.75 0.88 28.12
C ARG A 85 -9.05 1.34 28.80
N ASP A 86 -8.89 2.00 29.94
CA ASP A 86 -9.99 2.54 30.75
C ASP A 86 -10.66 3.81 30.16
N GLN A 87 -10.02 4.49 29.20
CA GLN A 87 -10.49 5.75 28.63
C GLN A 87 -10.75 5.63 27.13
N PRO A 88 -11.76 6.36 26.59
CA PRO A 88 -12.01 6.39 25.16
C PRO A 88 -10.79 6.86 24.37
N LEU A 89 -10.34 6.08 23.40
CA LEU A 89 -9.23 6.41 22.51
C LEU A 89 -9.72 7.27 21.35
N SER A 90 -9.02 8.37 21.06
CA SER A 90 -9.23 9.18 19.85
C SER A 90 -7.94 9.18 19.05
N ILE A 91 -8.04 9.00 17.73
CA ILE A 91 -6.87 9.01 16.85
C ILE A 91 -6.31 10.44 16.76
N ASP A 92 -5.01 10.57 16.98
CA ASP A 92 -4.28 11.81 16.71
C ASP A 92 -3.74 11.77 15.27
N TRP A 93 -4.54 12.30 14.34
CA TRP A 93 -4.23 12.33 12.92
C TRP A 93 -2.96 13.13 12.60
N SER A 94 -2.66 14.16 13.40
CA SER A 94 -1.46 15.00 13.20
C SER A 94 -0.15 14.22 13.36
N ARG A 95 -0.17 13.11 14.09
CA ARG A 95 0.96 12.19 14.26
C ARG A 95 1.05 11.12 13.18
N ILE A 96 0.00 10.97 12.38
CA ILE A 96 -0.10 10.01 11.27
C ILE A 96 0.31 10.71 9.98
N ASP A 97 -0.16 11.95 9.80
CA ASP A 97 0.05 12.76 8.60
C ASP A 97 1.48 12.72 8.05
N SER A 98 1.59 12.56 6.75
CA SER A 98 2.86 12.45 6.05
C SER A 98 3.54 13.78 5.77
N GLY A 99 2.80 14.89 5.88
CA GLY A 99 3.23 16.23 5.49
C GLY A 99 3.30 16.45 3.96
N GLN A 100 2.86 15.50 3.14
CA GLN A 100 2.81 15.67 1.69
C GLN A 100 1.71 16.64 1.25
N LYS A 101 1.91 17.26 0.09
CA LYS A 101 0.88 18.07 -0.55
C LYS A 101 -0.03 17.18 -1.39
N PRO A 102 -1.36 17.36 -1.33
CA PRO A 102 -2.27 16.61 -2.15
C PRO A 102 -2.10 16.96 -3.64
N ILE A 103 -2.24 15.94 -4.48
CA ILE A 103 -2.28 16.02 -5.94
C ILE A 103 -3.67 15.55 -6.38
N ALA A 104 -4.28 16.27 -7.31
CA ALA A 104 -5.57 15.88 -7.85
C ALA A 104 -5.42 14.55 -8.63
N PRO A 105 -6.34 13.56 -8.47
CA PRO A 105 -6.23 12.27 -9.14
C PRO A 105 -6.00 12.35 -10.65
N GLU A 106 -6.58 13.35 -11.32
CA GLU A 106 -6.45 13.60 -12.76
C GLU A 106 -5.09 14.20 -13.18
N GLU A 107 -4.35 14.79 -12.25
CA GLU A 107 -3.01 15.34 -12.46
C GLU A 107 -1.90 14.32 -12.11
N PHE A 108 -2.27 13.19 -11.50
CA PHE A 108 -1.33 12.17 -11.06
C PHE A 108 -0.84 11.30 -12.22
N ASN A 109 0.47 11.03 -12.25
CA ASN A 109 1.06 10.13 -13.24
C ASN A 109 0.99 8.67 -12.74
N TYR A 110 -0.09 7.97 -13.10
CA TYR A 110 -0.32 6.60 -12.65
C TYR A 110 0.72 5.61 -13.18
N PRO A 111 1.18 4.67 -12.35
CA PRO A 111 2.10 3.61 -12.75
C PRO A 111 1.43 2.49 -13.56
N PHE A 112 0.10 2.37 -13.47
CA PHE A 112 -0.68 1.42 -14.25
C PHE A 112 -1.19 2.06 -15.53
N GLU A 113 -1.07 1.37 -16.66
CA GLU A 113 -1.68 1.80 -17.93
C GLU A 113 -3.21 1.68 -17.85
N LEU A 114 -3.94 2.71 -18.29
CA LEU A 114 -5.39 2.79 -18.19
C LEU A 114 -6.10 1.65 -18.96
N ASP A 115 -5.54 1.24 -20.10
CA ASP A 115 -6.00 0.12 -20.92
C ASP A 115 -5.24 -1.19 -20.64
N GLY A 116 -4.43 -1.22 -19.58
CA GLY A 116 -3.70 -2.40 -19.15
C GLY A 116 -4.62 -3.50 -18.58
N GLU A 117 -4.18 -4.75 -18.65
CA GLU A 117 -4.97 -5.91 -18.21
C GLU A 117 -5.29 -5.87 -16.71
N SER A 118 -4.38 -5.35 -15.87
CA SER A 118 -4.63 -5.17 -14.43
C SER A 118 -5.81 -4.22 -14.17
N VAL A 119 -5.83 -3.08 -14.86
CA VAL A 119 -6.90 -2.07 -14.72
C VAL A 119 -8.22 -2.62 -15.22
N LYS A 120 -8.24 -3.29 -16.38
CA LYS A 120 -9.45 -3.94 -16.92
C LYS A 120 -9.99 -5.01 -15.99
N SER A 121 -9.12 -5.86 -15.44
CA SER A 121 -9.50 -6.92 -14.50
C SER A 121 -10.09 -6.33 -13.22
N GLN A 122 -9.46 -5.31 -12.65
CA GLN A 122 -9.94 -4.62 -11.46
C GLN A 122 -11.28 -3.92 -11.71
N ALA A 123 -11.39 -3.18 -12.82
CA ALA A 123 -12.62 -2.49 -13.23
C ALA A 123 -13.79 -3.47 -13.31
N LYS A 124 -13.56 -4.64 -13.93
CA LYS A 124 -14.56 -5.69 -14.04
C LYS A 124 -14.89 -6.35 -12.69
N PHE A 125 -13.88 -6.62 -11.86
CA PHE A 125 -14.06 -7.29 -10.57
C PHE A 125 -14.86 -6.44 -9.59
N SER A 126 -14.55 -5.14 -9.53
CA SER A 126 -15.19 -4.20 -8.60
C SER A 126 -16.37 -3.43 -9.19
N ASP A 127 -16.72 -3.69 -10.46
CA ASP A 127 -17.77 -2.98 -11.20
C ASP A 127 -17.59 -1.44 -11.17
N ILE A 128 -16.36 -1.00 -11.50
CA ILE A 128 -15.95 0.41 -11.52
C ILE A 128 -15.36 0.80 -12.88
N THR A 129 -15.21 2.10 -13.11
CA THR A 129 -14.58 2.60 -14.34
C THR A 129 -13.08 2.25 -14.39
N PRO A 130 -12.47 2.18 -15.59
CA PRO A 130 -11.02 2.02 -15.73
C PRO A 130 -10.21 3.07 -14.97
N GLU A 131 -10.65 4.33 -14.95
CA GLU A 131 -10.00 5.41 -14.22
C GLU A 131 -10.04 5.18 -12.71
N GLN A 132 -11.20 4.78 -12.17
CA GLN A 132 -11.32 4.39 -10.76
C GLN A 132 -10.47 3.17 -10.43
N ALA A 133 -10.41 2.18 -11.33
CA ALA A 133 -9.59 0.99 -11.16
C ALA A 133 -8.08 1.31 -11.17
N GLN A 134 -7.63 2.18 -12.07
CA GLN A 134 -6.25 2.67 -12.10
C GLN A 134 -5.90 3.38 -10.79
N HIS A 135 -6.81 4.24 -10.30
CA HIS A 135 -6.63 4.93 -9.03
C HIS A 135 -6.61 3.97 -7.83
N THR A 136 -7.58 3.05 -7.74
CA THR A 136 -7.71 2.12 -6.59
C THR A 136 -6.53 1.16 -6.50
N LEU A 137 -6.02 0.66 -7.63
CA LEU A 137 -4.81 -0.17 -7.65
C LEU A 137 -3.60 0.62 -7.13
N THR A 138 -3.51 1.89 -7.50
CA THR A 138 -2.38 2.75 -7.12
C THR A 138 -2.39 3.07 -5.63
N VAL A 139 -3.54 3.53 -5.14
CA VAL A 139 -3.73 3.87 -3.72
C VAL A 139 -3.69 2.61 -2.84
N GLY A 140 -4.28 1.50 -3.28
CA GLY A 140 -4.31 0.23 -2.55
C GLY A 140 -2.93 -0.36 -2.31
N MET A 141 -1.98 -0.19 -3.25
CA MET A 141 -0.59 -0.60 -3.03
C MET A 141 0.12 0.20 -1.94
N ALA A 142 -0.34 1.42 -1.65
CA ALA A 142 0.22 2.28 -0.62
C ALA A 142 -0.61 2.31 0.68
N SER A 143 -1.71 1.55 0.77
CA SER A 143 -2.63 1.62 1.91
C SER A 143 -2.02 1.16 3.24
N ASN A 144 -0.94 0.38 3.18
CA ASN A 144 -0.22 -0.09 4.37
C ASN A 144 0.51 1.05 5.10
N GLU A 145 0.91 2.11 4.40
CA GLU A 145 1.66 3.22 5.00
C GLU A 145 0.92 3.89 6.17
N PRO A 146 -0.32 4.39 6.03
CA PRO A 146 -1.05 4.94 7.17
C PRO A 146 -1.52 3.86 8.14
N LEU A 147 -1.73 2.61 7.69
CA LEU A 147 -2.16 1.51 8.55
C LEU A 147 -1.10 1.22 9.62
N GLU A 148 0.17 1.11 9.26
CA GLU A 148 1.27 0.86 10.20
C GLU A 148 1.31 1.92 11.32
N LYS A 149 1.13 3.20 10.97
CA LYS A 149 1.07 4.31 11.93
C LYS A 149 -0.19 4.29 12.80
N LEU A 150 -1.32 3.82 12.25
CA LEU A 150 -2.55 3.64 13.01
C LEU A 150 -2.41 2.53 14.04
N LEU A 151 -1.76 1.42 13.68
CA LEU A 151 -1.51 0.29 14.58
C LEU A 151 -0.72 0.73 15.83
N ASP A 152 0.24 1.63 15.68
CA ASP A 152 1.00 2.18 16.82
C ASP A 152 0.12 2.92 17.84
N GLN A 153 -0.91 3.66 17.37
CA GLN A 153 -1.84 4.36 18.26
C GLN A 153 -2.91 3.41 18.81
N LEU A 154 -3.43 2.52 17.96
CA LEU A 154 -4.52 1.61 18.29
C LEU A 154 -4.08 0.52 19.26
N GLY A 155 -2.89 -0.05 19.12
CA GLY A 155 -2.43 -1.17 19.94
C GLY A 155 -3.47 -2.29 20.03
N ASP A 156 -3.86 -2.67 21.24
CA ASP A 156 -4.87 -3.71 21.51
C ASP A 156 -6.30 -3.38 21.05
N SER A 157 -6.56 -2.15 20.63
CA SER A 157 -7.87 -1.70 20.18
C SER A 157 -8.11 -1.95 18.69
N TYR A 158 -7.08 -2.40 17.96
CA TYR A 158 -7.20 -2.81 16.56
C TYR A 158 -7.77 -4.23 16.48
N LEU A 159 -8.77 -4.44 15.61
CA LEU A 159 -9.36 -5.75 15.37
C LEU A 159 -9.00 -6.27 13.97
N SER A 160 -9.26 -5.47 12.94
CA SER A 160 -9.00 -5.82 11.55
C SER A 160 -9.04 -4.57 10.66
N HIS A 161 -8.67 -4.71 9.39
CA HIS A 161 -8.86 -3.68 8.39
C HIS A 161 -9.31 -4.30 7.07
N LYS A 162 -9.79 -3.44 6.17
CA LYS A 162 -10.20 -3.79 4.81
C LYS A 162 -9.91 -2.60 3.90
N PHE A 163 -9.38 -2.86 2.72
CA PHE A 163 -9.38 -1.88 1.63
C PHE A 163 -10.68 -2.05 0.82
N SER A 164 -11.35 -0.95 0.49
CA SER A 164 -12.57 -0.94 -0.31
C SER A 164 -12.24 -0.48 -1.73
N GLU A 165 -12.33 -1.40 -2.67
CA GLU A 165 -11.76 -1.20 -4.00
C GLU A 165 -12.64 -0.26 -4.82
N SER A 166 -13.95 -0.30 -4.58
CA SER A 166 -14.95 0.60 -5.16
C SER A 166 -14.83 2.04 -4.66
N GLU A 167 -14.36 2.23 -3.43
CA GLU A 167 -14.26 3.56 -2.80
C GLU A 167 -12.81 4.05 -2.67
N ALA A 168 -11.83 3.22 -3.04
CA ALA A 168 -10.40 3.43 -2.78
C ALA A 168 -10.11 3.85 -1.32
N LYS A 169 -10.77 3.20 -0.36
CA LYS A 169 -10.82 3.61 1.05
C LYS A 169 -10.24 2.54 1.98
N LEU A 170 -9.46 2.94 2.98
CA LEU A 170 -9.03 2.08 4.08
C LEU A 170 -10.05 2.14 5.24
N ILE A 171 -10.65 1.00 5.56
CA ILE A 171 -11.56 0.86 6.69
C ILE A 171 -10.85 0.08 7.80
N VAL A 172 -10.80 0.63 9.00
CA VAL A 172 -10.19 0.00 10.17
C VAL A 172 -11.26 -0.27 11.22
N TYR A 173 -11.39 -1.54 11.60
CA TYR A 173 -12.31 -2.00 12.62
C TYR A 173 -11.60 -2.05 13.97
N THR A 174 -12.24 -1.49 14.98
CA THR A 174 -11.66 -1.34 16.32
C THR A 174 -12.60 -1.82 17.41
N THR A 175 -12.08 -1.98 18.63
CA THR A 175 -12.90 -2.16 19.82
C THR A 175 -13.80 -0.94 20.08
N PRO A 176 -14.93 -1.10 20.80
CA PRO A 176 -15.93 -0.04 20.99
C PRO A 176 -15.44 1.18 21.81
N ASN A 177 -14.30 1.09 22.49
CA ASN A 177 -13.72 2.22 23.24
C ASN A 177 -12.96 3.22 22.34
N VAL A 178 -12.76 2.94 21.05
CA VAL A 178 -12.21 3.91 20.10
C VAL A 178 -13.33 4.79 19.56
N LYS A 179 -13.10 6.09 19.39
CA LYS A 179 -14.09 6.97 18.78
C LYS A 179 -14.11 6.80 17.25
N PRO A 180 -15.30 6.71 16.63
CA PRO A 180 -15.40 6.69 15.18
C PRO A 180 -14.85 8.00 14.60
N SER A 181 -14.14 7.92 13.49
CA SER A 181 -13.56 9.09 12.82
C SER A 181 -13.22 8.77 11.37
N GLN A 182 -13.07 9.82 10.56
CA GLN A 182 -12.64 9.76 9.17
C GLN A 182 -11.49 10.73 8.96
N HIS A 183 -10.58 10.41 8.04
CA HIS A 183 -9.44 11.25 7.70
C HIS A 183 -8.98 11.04 6.26
N ASP A 184 -8.54 12.11 5.62
CA ASP A 184 -8.00 12.10 4.27
C ASP A 184 -6.47 12.08 4.35
N TYR A 185 -5.87 10.90 4.26
CA TYR A 185 -4.43 10.74 4.38
C TYR A 185 -3.72 10.99 3.05
N VAL A 186 -2.78 11.93 3.00
CA VAL A 186 -1.95 12.15 1.80
C VAL A 186 -0.76 11.20 1.83
N ILE A 187 -0.63 10.34 0.82
CA ILE A 187 0.39 9.29 0.76
C ILE A 187 1.80 9.86 0.54
N ALA A 188 2.81 9.37 1.27
CA ALA A 188 4.23 9.70 1.01
C ALA A 188 4.98 8.64 0.21
N HIS A 189 4.48 7.40 0.21
CA HIS A 189 5.03 6.30 -0.55
C HIS A 189 5.19 6.69 -2.02
N GLU A 190 6.36 6.40 -2.59
CA GLU A 190 6.75 6.89 -3.91
C GLU A 190 5.77 6.51 -5.03
N PHE A 191 5.13 5.35 -4.89
CA PHE A 191 4.20 4.80 -5.85
C PHE A 191 2.91 5.62 -6.03
N ALA A 192 2.46 6.30 -4.97
CA ALA A 192 1.18 7.00 -4.92
C ALA A 192 1.34 8.39 -4.26
N ARG A 193 2.56 8.94 -4.25
CA ARG A 193 2.89 10.15 -3.48
C ARG A 193 2.00 11.32 -3.86
N GLY A 194 1.34 11.90 -2.87
CA GLY A 194 0.43 13.03 -3.05
C GLY A 194 -1.03 12.63 -3.35
N LEU A 195 -1.31 11.36 -3.69
CA LEU A 195 -2.68 10.88 -3.73
C LEU A 195 -3.25 10.81 -2.31
N THR A 196 -4.56 11.04 -2.22
CA THR A 196 -5.30 10.97 -0.95
C THR A 196 -5.92 9.58 -0.81
N LEU A 197 -5.70 8.96 0.34
CA LEU A 197 -6.36 7.75 0.79
C LEU A 197 -7.35 8.10 1.91
N PRO A 198 -8.66 8.03 1.65
CA PRO A 198 -9.67 8.13 2.70
C PRO A 198 -9.52 6.97 3.70
N ILE A 199 -9.57 7.30 4.98
CA ILE A 199 -9.49 6.36 6.10
C ILE A 199 -10.75 6.50 6.95
N GLU A 200 -11.33 5.38 7.36
CA GLU A 200 -12.49 5.33 8.23
C GLU A 200 -12.28 4.38 9.41
N ILE A 201 -12.46 4.88 10.63
CA ILE A 201 -12.38 4.10 11.87
C ILE A 201 -13.80 3.72 12.29
N ILE A 202 -14.08 2.42 12.34
CA ILE A 202 -15.39 1.86 12.69
C ILE A 202 -15.29 1.00 13.95
N PRO A 203 -15.68 1.53 15.13
CA PRO A 203 -15.76 0.77 16.36
C PRO A 203 -16.85 -0.30 16.25
N GLN A 204 -16.50 -1.55 16.59
CA GLN A 204 -17.45 -2.65 16.63
C GLN A 204 -18.23 -2.65 17.93
N PRO A 205 -19.53 -2.99 17.92
CA PRO A 205 -20.31 -3.10 19.14
C PRO A 205 -19.77 -4.23 20.03
N LYS A 206 -20.01 -4.14 21.34
CA LYS A 206 -19.71 -5.26 22.24
C LYS A 206 -20.62 -6.44 21.89
N ALA A 207 -20.12 -7.67 22.04
CA ALA A 207 -20.89 -8.88 21.74
C ALA A 207 -22.23 -8.96 22.52
N GLU A 208 -22.28 -8.38 23.71
CA GLU A 208 -23.46 -8.27 24.57
C GLU A 208 -24.58 -7.36 23.99
N ASP A 209 -24.22 -6.34 23.21
CA ASP A 209 -25.17 -5.40 22.61
C ASP A 209 -25.84 -5.97 21.35
N VAL A 210 -25.16 -6.87 20.63
CA VAL A 210 -25.66 -7.47 19.38
C VAL A 210 -26.79 -8.48 19.64
N LYS A 211 -26.80 -9.14 20.81
CA LYS A 211 -27.82 -10.12 21.20
C LYS A 211 -29.19 -9.48 21.50
N SER A 212 -29.23 -8.19 21.84
CA SER A 212 -30.48 -7.48 22.16
C SER A 212 -31.28 -7.04 20.93
N THR A 213 -30.72 -7.15 19.71
CA THR A 213 -31.36 -6.73 18.46
C THR A 213 -31.87 -7.87 17.57
N GLN A 214 -31.74 -9.13 17.99
CA GLN A 214 -32.28 -10.25 17.23
C GLN A 214 -33.80 -10.37 17.49
N PRO A 215 -34.68 -10.18 16.49
CA PRO A 215 -36.12 -10.34 16.70
C PRO A 215 -36.40 -11.80 17.07
N ALA A 216 -37.12 -11.99 18.18
CA ALA A 216 -37.62 -13.30 18.58
C ALA A 216 -38.57 -13.81 17.48
N THR A 217 -38.07 -14.72 16.64
CA THR A 217 -38.90 -15.48 15.73
C THR A 217 -39.80 -16.39 16.57
N LYS A 218 -41.09 -16.09 16.53
CA LYS A 218 -42.16 -16.83 17.19
C LYS A 218 -42.73 -17.88 16.23
#